data_AF-A0A8T4UPD9-F1
#
_entry.id   AF-A0A8T4UPD9-F1
#
_cell.length_a   1.000
_cell.length_b   1.000
_cell.length_c   1.000
_cell.angle_alpha   90.00
_cell.angle_beta   90.00
_cell.angle_gamma   90.00
#
_symmetry.space_group_name_H-M   'P 1'
#
loop_
_entity.id
_entity.type
_entity.pdbx_description
1 polymer ?
#
loop_
_entity_poly.entity_id
_entity_poly.type
_entity_poly.pdbx_seq_one_letter_code
_entity_poly.pdbx_strand_id
1 'polypeptide(L)'
;MTIKKKPKQVHRSSSVEQRIHEPEYMVQLNDPASMRRDILESLREVILFMQGYEKFRKLQEEKIAIFNQLKNDVKELNQMIDSRLRKYFPKGKLKAITEKEGKEEREVEYVEVKKPKVEVVAVAQPRERVALAPAASELDELESQLKDIENQLQNIK
;
A
#
# COMPACT_ATOMS: atom_id res chain seq x y z
N MET A 1 -50.11 -12.64 -87.05
CA MET A 1 -49.88 -11.34 -86.37
C MET A 1 -50.23 -11.49 -84.90
N THR A 2 -49.22 -11.55 -84.04
CA THR A 2 -49.36 -12.04 -82.66
C THR A 2 -49.42 -10.86 -81.68
N ILE A 3 -50.54 -10.69 -81.00
CA ILE A 3 -50.81 -9.60 -80.05
C ILE A 3 -50.08 -9.91 -78.73
N LYS A 4 -49.00 -9.18 -78.43
CA LYS A 4 -48.27 -9.25 -77.15
C LYS A 4 -49.03 -8.46 -76.07
N LYS A 5 -49.59 -9.18 -75.09
CA LYS A 5 -50.12 -8.60 -73.84
C LYS A 5 -48.93 -8.12 -72.97
N LYS A 6 -48.97 -6.86 -72.52
CA LYS A 6 -48.01 -6.33 -71.54
C LYS A 6 -48.34 -6.85 -70.13
N PRO A 7 -47.36 -7.26 -69.31
CA PRO A 7 -47.61 -7.67 -67.94
C PRO A 7 -47.88 -6.46 -67.02
N LYS A 8 -48.82 -6.70 -66.11
CA LYS A 8 -49.37 -5.82 -65.07
C LYS A 8 -48.27 -5.44 -64.08
N GLN A 9 -47.98 -4.15 -63.90
CA GLN A 9 -47.08 -3.68 -62.86
C GLN A 9 -47.69 -3.93 -61.48
N VAL A 10 -46.99 -4.72 -60.67
CA VAL A 10 -47.31 -4.95 -59.26
C VAL A 10 -46.73 -3.77 -58.48
N HIS A 11 -47.60 -2.91 -57.92
CA HIS A 11 -47.19 -1.90 -56.97
C HIS A 11 -46.62 -2.57 -55.72
N ARG A 12 -45.31 -2.48 -55.53
CA ARG A 12 -44.67 -2.81 -54.25
C ARG A 12 -45.13 -1.77 -53.23
N SER A 13 -45.95 -2.20 -52.29
CA SER A 13 -46.25 -1.47 -51.07
C SER A 13 -44.95 -1.20 -50.32
N SER A 14 -44.52 0.06 -50.25
CA SER A 14 -43.47 0.50 -49.36
C SER A 14 -43.96 0.32 -47.92
N SER A 15 -43.53 -0.75 -47.27
CA SER A 15 -43.60 -0.87 -45.82
C SER A 15 -42.74 0.25 -45.22
N VAL A 16 -43.39 1.29 -44.72
CA VAL A 16 -42.77 2.31 -43.88
C VAL A 16 -42.42 1.61 -42.57
N GLU A 17 -41.19 1.13 -42.46
CA GLU A 17 -40.61 0.72 -41.19
C GLU A 17 -40.58 1.94 -40.27
N GLN A 18 -41.54 2.00 -39.35
CA GLN A 18 -41.50 2.93 -38.23
C GLN A 18 -40.30 2.50 -37.36
N ARG A 19 -39.16 3.17 -37.55
CA ARG A 19 -38.07 3.11 -36.58
C ARG A 19 -38.61 3.63 -35.27
N ILE A 20 -38.82 2.73 -34.31
CA ILE A 20 -39.11 3.06 -32.92
C ILE A 20 -37.90 3.86 -32.44
N HIS A 21 -38.03 5.19 -32.40
CA HIS A 21 -37.00 6.06 -31.89
C HIS A 21 -36.98 5.85 -30.38
N GLU A 22 -35.96 5.14 -29.88
CA GLU A 22 -35.71 5.09 -28.44
C GLU A 22 -35.59 6.52 -27.92
N PRO A 23 -36.12 6.81 -26.71
CA PRO A 23 -36.02 8.14 -26.14
C PRO A 23 -34.55 8.49 -25.97
N GLU A 24 -34.06 9.40 -26.81
CA GLU A 24 -32.72 9.94 -26.74
C GLU A 24 -32.67 10.88 -25.53
N TYR A 25 -32.20 10.36 -24.40
CA TYR A 25 -32.00 11.16 -23.20
C TYR A 25 -30.82 12.12 -23.43
N MET A 26 -31.11 13.37 -23.80
CA MET A 26 -30.12 14.44 -23.76
C MET A 26 -29.84 14.83 -22.31
N VAL A 27 -28.67 14.43 -21.82
CA VAL A 27 -28.15 14.92 -20.55
C VAL A 27 -27.57 16.31 -20.78
N GLN A 28 -28.27 17.35 -20.33
CA GLN A 28 -27.72 18.70 -20.33
C GLN A 28 -26.70 18.84 -19.20
N LEU A 29 -25.45 19.15 -19.58
CA LEU A 29 -24.41 19.51 -18.63
C LEU A 29 -24.48 21.02 -18.38
N ASN A 30 -24.76 21.42 -17.14
CA ASN A 30 -24.83 22.83 -16.75
C ASN A 30 -23.46 23.52 -16.89
N ASP A 31 -22.38 22.82 -16.54
CA ASP A 31 -21.02 23.30 -16.74
C ASP A 31 -20.09 22.14 -17.13
N PRO A 32 -19.85 21.93 -18.44
CA PRO A 32 -18.95 20.88 -18.90
C PRO A 32 -17.48 21.14 -18.55
N ALA A 33 -17.09 22.39 -18.27
CA ALA A 33 -15.71 22.73 -17.94
C ALA A 33 -15.36 22.33 -16.49
N SER A 34 -16.27 22.58 -15.54
CA SER A 34 -16.10 22.12 -14.16
C SER A 34 -16.08 20.60 -14.07
N MET A 35 -17.04 19.92 -14.71
CA MET A 35 -17.10 18.46 -14.69
C MET A 35 -15.82 17.83 -15.28
N ARG A 36 -15.27 18.42 -16.36
CA ARG A 36 -13.99 17.99 -16.92
C ARG A 36 -12.86 18.13 -15.90
N ARG A 37 -12.80 19.23 -15.15
CA ARG A 37 -11.78 19.44 -14.12
C ARG A 37 -11.87 18.37 -13.05
N ASP A 38 -13.06 18.10 -12.54
CA ASP A 38 -13.29 17.11 -11.48
C ASP A 38 -12.90 15.70 -11.93
N ILE A 39 -13.25 15.34 -13.18
CA ILE A 39 -12.84 14.06 -13.79
C ILE A 39 -11.32 13.96 -13.91
N LEU A 40 -10.64 15.03 -14.34
CA LEU A 40 -9.18 15.03 -14.48
C LEU A 40 -8.47 15.03 -13.12
N GLU A 41 -9.02 15.71 -12.12
CA GLU A 41 -8.48 15.76 -10.77
C GLU A 41 -8.61 14.40 -10.07
N SER A 42 -9.79 13.80 -10.12
CA SER A 42 -10.00 12.43 -9.61
C SER A 42 -9.10 11.41 -10.34
N LEU A 43 -8.94 11.52 -11.66
CA LEU A 43 -8.02 10.65 -12.40
C LEU A 43 -6.56 10.87 -11.98
N ARG A 44 -6.16 12.12 -11.73
CA ARG A 44 -4.83 12.45 -11.22
C ARG A 44 -4.57 11.80 -9.85
N GLU A 45 -5.53 11.85 -8.94
CA GLU A 45 -5.43 11.20 -7.63
C GLU A 45 -5.26 9.68 -7.76
N VAL A 46 -6.03 9.04 -8.64
CA VAL A 46 -5.90 7.60 -8.93
C VAL A 46 -4.52 7.27 -9.46
N ILE A 47 -3.99 8.06 -10.41
CA ILE A 47 -2.64 7.85 -10.95
C ILE A 47 -1.57 7.98 -9.86
N LEU A 48 -1.67 9.01 -9.01
CA LEU A 48 -0.73 9.20 -7.89
C LEU A 48 -0.79 8.01 -6.92
N PHE A 49 -1.98 7.52 -6.62
CA PHE A 49 -2.15 6.33 -5.78
C PHE A 49 -1.52 5.08 -6.41
N MET A 50 -1.74 4.84 -7.71
CA MET A 50 -1.14 3.71 -8.42
C MET A 50 0.39 3.78 -8.43
N GLN A 51 0.96 4.95 -8.69
CA GLN A 51 2.41 5.16 -8.65
C GLN A 51 2.98 4.97 -7.23
N GLY A 52 2.28 5.47 -6.22
CA GLY A 52 2.64 5.25 -4.81
C GLY A 52 2.62 3.76 -4.45
N TYR A 53 1.59 3.04 -4.90
CA TYR A 53 1.47 1.60 -4.71
C TYR A 53 2.60 0.81 -5.37
N GLU A 54 3.01 1.17 -6.59
CA GLU A 54 4.16 0.52 -7.24
C GLU A 54 5.46 0.70 -6.47
N LYS A 55 5.73 1.91 -5.96
CA LYS A 55 6.90 2.17 -5.12
C LYS A 55 6.86 1.36 -3.83
N PHE A 56 5.71 1.34 -3.17
CA PHE A 56 5.51 0.56 -1.95
C PHE A 56 5.66 -0.94 -2.18
N ARG A 57 5.17 -1.46 -3.31
CA ARG A 57 5.35 -2.85 -3.71
C ARG A 57 6.82 -3.21 -3.89
N LYS A 58 7.59 -2.39 -4.60
CA LYS A 58 9.05 -2.60 -4.74
C LYS A 58 9.76 -2.64 -3.39
N LEU A 59 9.40 -1.72 -2.48
CA LEU A 59 9.96 -1.69 -1.13
C LEU A 59 9.63 -2.97 -0.33
N GLN A 60 8.42 -3.52 -0.49
CA GLN A 60 8.08 -4.80 0.14
C GLN A 60 8.89 -5.97 -0.44
N GLU A 61 9.07 -6.01 -1.75
CA GLU A 61 9.88 -7.03 -2.42
C GLU A 61 11.34 -6.97 -1.93
N GLU A 62 11.92 -5.78 -1.84
CA GLU A 62 13.26 -5.57 -1.27
C GLU A 62 13.34 -5.99 0.20
N LYS A 63 12.36 -5.59 1.03
CA LYS A 63 12.30 -6.01 2.44
C LYS A 63 12.28 -7.53 2.57
N ILE A 64 11.48 -8.21 1.77
CA ILE A 64 11.39 -9.68 1.78
C ILE A 64 12.72 -10.30 1.34
N ALA A 65 13.35 -9.76 0.30
CA ALA A 65 14.65 -10.22 -0.18
C ALA A 65 15.72 -10.11 0.92
N ILE A 66 15.84 -8.95 1.56
CA ILE A 66 16.79 -8.71 2.67
C ILE A 66 16.51 -9.64 3.85
N PHE A 67 15.24 -9.82 4.22
CA PHE A 67 14.88 -10.70 5.33
C PHE A 67 15.24 -12.17 5.05
N ASN A 68 15.03 -12.61 3.80
CA ASN A 68 15.43 -13.95 3.38
C ASN A 68 16.95 -14.13 3.39
N GLN A 69 17.70 -13.10 2.97
CA GLN A 69 19.15 -13.10 3.05
C GLN A 69 19.61 -13.23 4.51
N LEU A 70 19.10 -12.38 5.41
CA LEU A 70 19.41 -12.44 6.84
C LEU A 70 19.10 -13.82 7.44
N LYS A 71 17.97 -14.43 7.07
CA LYS A 71 17.60 -15.77 7.54
C LYS A 71 18.61 -16.83 7.08
N ASN A 72 19.12 -16.71 5.86
CA ASN A 72 20.15 -17.60 5.34
C ASN A 72 21.48 -17.39 6.07
N ASP A 73 21.89 -16.13 6.28
CA ASP A 73 23.13 -15.80 7.01
C ASP A 73 23.10 -16.32 8.44
N VAL A 74 21.97 -16.18 9.16
CA VAL A 74 21.78 -16.73 10.50
C VAL A 74 21.85 -18.26 10.48
N LYS A 75 21.27 -18.90 9.46
CA LYS A 75 21.34 -20.36 9.31
C LYS A 75 22.77 -20.82 9.05
N GLU A 76 23.51 -20.13 8.20
CA GLU A 76 24.92 -20.41 7.92
C GLU A 76 25.78 -20.21 9.17
N LEU A 77 25.58 -19.11 9.90
CA LEU A 77 26.27 -18.84 11.16
C LEU A 77 26.02 -19.96 12.18
N ASN A 78 24.76 -20.36 12.37
CA ASN A 78 24.41 -21.47 13.26
C ASN A 78 25.06 -22.78 12.80
N GLN A 79 25.08 -23.05 11.49
CA GLN A 79 25.76 -24.22 10.95
C GLN A 79 27.26 -24.19 11.22
N MET A 80 27.93 -23.04 11.06
CA MET A 80 29.36 -22.90 11.39
C MET A 80 29.63 -23.10 12.89
N ILE A 81 28.76 -22.54 13.75
CA ILE A 81 28.84 -22.69 15.20
C ILE A 81 28.71 -24.17 15.59
N ASP A 82 27.67 -24.84 15.11
CA ASP A 82 27.39 -26.24 15.47
C ASP A 82 28.37 -27.23 14.86
N SER A 83 28.81 -27.00 13.61
CA SER A 83 29.65 -27.96 12.90
C SER A 83 31.14 -27.82 13.19
N ARG A 84 31.65 -26.60 13.33
CA ARG A 84 33.07 -26.30 13.52
C ARG A 84 33.34 -25.96 14.97
N LEU A 85 32.81 -24.84 15.47
CA LEU A 85 33.15 -24.34 16.81
C LEU A 85 32.84 -25.39 17.89
N ARG A 86 31.64 -25.95 17.88
CA ARG A 86 31.19 -26.87 18.94
C ARG A 86 32.02 -28.16 19.06
N LYS A 87 32.76 -28.54 18.01
CA LYS A 87 33.71 -29.67 18.05
C LYS A 87 35.03 -29.32 18.70
N TYR A 88 35.50 -28.08 18.54
CA TYR A 88 36.78 -27.63 19.09
C TYR A 88 36.66 -27.10 20.52
N PHE A 89 35.47 -26.68 20.94
CA PHE A 89 35.26 -26.24 22.31
C PHE A 89 35.12 -27.44 23.27
N PRO A 90 35.87 -27.46 24.39
CA PRO A 90 35.65 -28.46 25.42
C PRO A 90 34.20 -28.34 25.93
N LYS A 91 33.53 -29.48 26.15
CA LYS A 91 32.18 -29.52 26.74
C LYS A 91 32.27 -29.14 28.21
N GLY A 92 32.48 -27.85 28.48
CA GLY A 92 32.48 -27.29 29.82
C GLY A 92 31.10 -27.47 30.44
N LYS A 93 31.05 -27.83 31.73
CA LYS A 93 29.81 -27.89 32.54
C LYS A 93 29.28 -26.49 32.90
N LEU A 94 29.57 -25.48 32.08
CA LEU A 94 29.18 -24.11 32.32
C LEU A 94 27.69 -23.99 32.00
N LYS A 95 26.89 -23.68 33.01
CA LYS A 95 25.47 -23.36 32.82
C LYS A 95 25.38 -22.05 32.05
N ALA A 96 24.60 -22.03 30.98
CA ALA A 96 24.28 -20.78 30.30
C ALA A 96 23.52 -19.89 31.28
N ILE A 97 24.10 -18.72 31.60
CA ILE A 97 23.41 -17.68 32.36
C ILE A 97 22.28 -17.21 31.46
N THR A 98 21.05 -17.65 31.75
CA THR A 98 19.86 -17.16 31.08
C THR A 98 19.29 -16.04 31.94
N GLU A 99 18.92 -14.92 31.32
CA GLU A 99 18.35 -13.73 31.99
C GLU A 99 17.02 -14.01 32.75
N LYS A 100 16.56 -15.26 32.77
CA LYS A 100 15.36 -15.69 33.50
C LYS A 100 15.56 -15.80 35.01
N GLU A 101 16.80 -15.88 35.51
CA GLU A 101 17.04 -16.05 36.96
C GLU A 101 17.08 -14.71 37.73
N GLY A 102 16.80 -13.57 37.08
CA GLY A 102 16.77 -12.24 37.72
C GLY A 102 15.38 -11.61 37.90
N LYS A 103 14.29 -12.38 37.72
CA LYS A 103 12.91 -11.87 37.78
C LYS A 103 12.05 -12.49 38.89
N GLU A 104 12.68 -13.05 39.92
CA GLU A 104 11.99 -13.33 41.17
C GLU A 104 12.25 -12.15 42.12
N GLU A 105 11.18 -11.63 42.72
CA GLU A 105 11.14 -10.54 43.71
C GLU A 105 11.16 -9.08 43.19
N ARG A 106 10.23 -8.75 42.29
CA ARG A 106 9.51 -7.46 42.41
C ARG A 106 8.02 -7.73 42.24
N GLU A 107 7.36 -8.01 43.37
CA GLU A 107 5.92 -7.87 43.51
C GLU A 107 5.56 -6.42 43.20
N VAL A 108 5.11 -6.17 41.97
CA VAL A 108 4.41 -4.95 41.64
C VAL A 108 2.94 -5.27 41.83
N GLU A 109 2.40 -4.72 42.91
CA GLU A 109 0.99 -4.71 43.30
C GLU A 109 0.10 -4.37 42.09
N TYR A 110 -0.65 -5.35 41.59
CA TYR A 110 -1.63 -5.14 40.52
C TYR A 110 -2.86 -4.45 41.11
N VAL A 111 -2.98 -3.14 40.90
CA VAL A 111 -4.26 -2.44 41.05
C VAL A 111 -5.18 -2.88 39.92
N GLU A 112 -6.22 -3.62 40.30
CA GLU A 112 -7.27 -4.16 39.44
C GLU A 112 -8.09 -3.03 38.77
N VAL A 113 -7.69 -2.61 37.56
CA VAL A 113 -8.53 -1.72 36.76
C VAL A 113 -9.55 -2.57 35.99
N LYS A 114 -10.76 -2.61 36.54
CA LYS A 114 -11.98 -3.14 35.91
C LYS A 114 -12.10 -2.67 34.46
N LYS A 115 -12.20 -3.61 33.53
CA LYS A 115 -12.58 -3.35 32.12
C LYS A 115 -14.01 -2.79 32.08
N PRO A 116 -14.27 -1.59 31.54
CA PRO A 116 -15.62 -1.23 31.13
C PRO A 116 -15.93 -1.91 29.80
N LYS A 117 -17.02 -2.66 29.82
CA LYS A 117 -17.71 -3.22 28.64
C LYS A 117 -18.21 -2.03 27.83
N VAL A 118 -17.68 -1.79 26.62
CA VAL A 118 -18.19 -0.74 25.73
C VAL A 118 -19.01 -1.40 24.64
N GLU A 119 -20.32 -1.18 24.75
CA GLU A 119 -21.32 -1.47 23.74
C GLU A 119 -21.08 -0.61 22.49
N VAL A 120 -21.24 -1.24 21.34
CA VAL A 120 -21.10 -0.61 20.02
C VAL A 120 -22.30 0.29 19.78
N VAL A 121 -22.11 1.60 19.86
CA VAL A 121 -23.08 2.58 19.36
C VAL A 121 -22.40 3.44 18.31
N ALA A 122 -22.84 3.25 17.06
CA ALA A 122 -22.50 4.07 15.92
C ALA A 122 -23.07 5.47 16.10
N VAL A 123 -22.22 6.50 16.16
CA VAL A 123 -22.60 7.89 15.87
C VAL A 123 -21.45 8.58 15.14
N ALA A 124 -21.77 9.06 13.94
CA ALA A 124 -20.93 9.92 13.12
C ALA A 124 -20.78 11.30 13.77
N GLN A 125 -19.55 11.84 13.82
CA GLN A 125 -19.19 13.25 13.61
C GLN A 125 -17.65 13.47 13.67
N PRO A 126 -17.11 14.55 13.08
CA PRO A 126 -15.74 14.65 12.59
C PRO A 126 -14.77 15.07 13.69
N ARG A 127 -13.65 14.34 13.81
CA ARG A 127 -12.56 14.70 14.72
C ARG A 127 -11.62 15.70 14.08
N GLU A 128 -11.42 16.79 14.78
CA GLU A 128 -10.43 17.84 14.55
C GLU A 128 -9.03 17.26 14.37
N ARG A 129 -8.26 17.87 13.45
CA ARG A 129 -6.88 17.49 13.13
C ARG A 129 -5.98 17.77 14.32
N VAL A 130 -5.44 16.71 14.92
CA VAL A 130 -4.29 16.81 15.83
C VAL A 130 -3.07 17.19 14.99
N ALA A 131 -2.42 18.30 15.35
CA ALA A 131 -1.23 18.81 14.68
C ALA A 131 -0.12 17.75 14.65
N LEU A 132 0.39 17.44 13.45
CA LEU A 132 1.64 16.69 13.28
C LEU A 132 2.80 17.56 13.79
N ALA A 133 3.52 17.05 14.79
CA ALA A 133 4.81 17.55 15.23
C ALA A 133 5.89 17.37 14.10
N PRO A 134 7.03 18.09 14.17
CA PRO A 134 7.84 18.41 13.00
C PRO A 134 8.87 17.31 12.68
N ALA A 135 8.44 16.26 11.98
CA ALA A 135 9.38 15.25 11.44
C ALA A 135 10.34 15.81 10.36
N ALA A 136 10.10 17.03 9.87
CA ALA A 136 11.01 17.72 8.95
C ALA A 136 12.31 18.16 9.62
N SER A 137 12.28 18.50 10.92
CA SER A 137 13.46 19.01 11.64
C SER A 137 14.51 17.93 11.88
N GLU A 138 14.08 16.71 12.20
CA GLU A 138 14.98 15.58 12.44
C GLU A 138 15.68 15.12 11.15
N LEU A 139 14.99 15.20 10.00
CA LEU A 139 15.58 14.87 8.70
C LEU A 139 16.65 15.89 8.29
N ASP A 140 16.38 17.20 8.45
CA ASP A 140 17.35 18.24 8.15
C ASP A 140 18.62 18.14 9.03
N GLU A 141 18.46 17.76 10.30
CA GLU A 141 19.59 17.50 11.20
C GLU A 141 20.43 16.30 10.75
N LEU A 142 19.79 15.22 10.32
CA LEU A 142 20.48 14.04 9.80
C LEU A 142 21.22 14.34 8.48
N GLU A 143 20.64 15.17 7.59
CA GLU A 143 21.31 15.61 6.36
C GLU A 143 22.54 16.47 6.64
N SER A 144 22.46 17.38 7.63
CA SER A 144 23.62 18.17 8.07
C SER A 144 24.73 17.29 8.61
N GLN A 145 24.39 16.30 9.45
CA GLN A 145 25.38 15.38 10.03
C GLN A 145 26.09 14.55 8.96
N LEU A 146 25.36 14.06 7.96
CA LEU A 146 25.94 13.28 6.86
C LEU A 146 26.91 14.14 6.02
N LYS A 147 26.56 15.40 5.78
CA LYS A 147 27.41 16.34 5.04
C LYS A 147 28.72 16.64 5.77
N ASP A 148 28.67 16.75 7.09
CA ASP A 148 29.87 16.96 7.92
C ASP A 148 30.80 15.73 7.89
N ILE A 149 30.23 14.52 7.94
CA ILE A 149 30.99 13.26 7.81
C ILE A 149 31.65 13.16 6.43
N GLU A 150 30.92 13.52 5.37
CA GLU A 150 31.47 13.51 4.00
C GLU A 150 32.67 14.46 3.86
N ASN A 151 32.57 15.67 4.41
CA ASN A 151 33.65 16.64 4.40
C ASN A 151 34.88 16.14 5.20
N GLN A 152 34.66 15.48 6.33
CA GLN A 152 35.75 14.88 7.13
C GLN A 152 36.47 13.78 6.34
N LEU A 153 35.75 12.94 5.62
CA LEU A 153 36.33 11.87 4.81
C LEU A 153 37.08 12.39 3.58
N GLN A 154 36.62 13.49 2.96
CA GLN A 154 37.33 14.12 1.84
C GLN A 154 38.68 14.71 2.25
N ASN A 155 38.81 15.20 3.49
CA ASN A 155 40.05 15.78 4.01
C ASN A 155 41.09 14.75 4.51
N ILE A 156 40.74 13.46 4.54
CA ILE A 156 41.62 12.35 4.95
C ILE A 156 42.25 11.63 3.74
N LYS A 157 41.94 12.07 2.52
CA LYS A 157 42.65 11.68 1.28
C LYS A 157 43.74 12.68 0.91
#